data_AF-A0A2E5AMU2-F1
#
_entry.id   AF-A0A2E5AMU2-F1
#
_cell.length_a   1.000
_cell.length_b   1.000
_cell.length_c   1.000
_cell.angle_alpha   90.00
_cell.angle_beta   90.00
_cell.angle_gamma   90.00
#
_symmetry.space_group_name_H-M   'P 1'
#
loop_
_entity.id
_entity.type
_entity.pdbx_description
1 polymer ?
#
loop_
_entity_poly.entity_id
_entity_poly.type
_entity_poly.pdbx_seq_one_letter_code
_entity_poly.pdbx_strand_id
1 'polypeptide(L)'
;MKRNYKSEYKKYQSSDKQKTRRAGRNAARRKMTVAGKARKGDGKDVGHKNGNPTDNRRSNLKMVSAAKNRSFRRTSTARKVNRRA
;
A
#
# COMPACT_ATOMS: atom_id res chain seq x y z
N MET A 1 17.90 -8.11 -21.64
CA MET A 1 18.55 -7.96 -20.31
C MET A 1 17.77 -8.77 -19.27
N LYS A 2 18.39 -9.76 -18.61
CA LYS A 2 17.71 -10.64 -17.64
C LYS A 2 17.58 -9.93 -16.29
N ARG A 3 16.38 -9.87 -15.68
CA ARG A 3 16.19 -9.30 -14.34
C ARG A 3 17.00 -10.10 -13.31
N ASN A 4 17.78 -9.40 -12.48
CA ASN A 4 18.52 -10.01 -11.38
C ASN A 4 17.70 -9.96 -10.08
N TYR A 5 16.91 -11.00 -9.84
CA TYR A 5 16.05 -11.10 -8.66
C TYR A 5 16.83 -11.14 -7.33
N LYS A 6 18.05 -11.70 -7.32
CA LYS A 6 18.89 -11.79 -6.11
C LYS A 6 19.33 -10.41 -5.64
N SER A 7 19.73 -9.54 -6.56
CA SER A 7 20.13 -8.17 -6.22
C SER A 7 18.95 -7.30 -5.83
N GLU A 8 17.79 -7.44 -6.51
CA GLU A 8 16.55 -6.73 -6.15
C GLU A 8 16.06 -7.12 -4.76
N TYR A 9 16.08 -8.41 -4.44
CA TYR A 9 15.71 -8.92 -3.13
C TYR A 9 16.60 -8.31 -2.05
N LYS A 10 17.93 -8.38 -2.21
CA LYS A 10 18.91 -7.85 -1.25
C LYS A 10 18.79 -6.33 -1.04
N LYS A 11 18.50 -5.58 -2.11
CA LYS A 11 18.42 -4.11 -2.06
C LYS A 11 17.07 -3.60 -1.52
N TYR A 12 15.97 -4.26 -1.87
CA TYR A 12 14.63 -3.77 -1.58
C TYR A 12 13.86 -4.72 -0.67
N GLN A 13 13.63 -5.96 -1.10
CA GLN A 13 12.62 -6.81 -0.48
C GLN A 13 13.03 -7.37 0.89
N SER A 14 14.33 -7.54 1.13
CA SER A 14 14.90 -8.04 2.38
C SER A 14 15.08 -6.96 3.46
N SER A 15 14.99 -5.67 3.09
CA SER A 15 15.13 -4.58 4.04
C SER A 15 14.01 -4.60 5.08
N ASP A 16 14.35 -4.37 6.34
CA ASP A 16 13.37 -4.42 7.44
C ASP A 16 12.28 -3.37 7.25
N LYS A 17 12.63 -2.20 6.72
CA LYS A 17 11.67 -1.17 6.30
C LYS A 17 10.61 -1.72 5.34
N GLN A 18 10.99 -2.49 4.34
CA GLN A 18 10.01 -3.06 3.39
C GLN A 18 9.22 -4.22 4.00
N LYS A 19 9.84 -5.04 4.86
CA LYS A 19 9.12 -6.07 5.64
C LYS A 19 8.05 -5.46 6.53
N THR A 20 8.37 -4.42 7.30
CA THR A 20 7.42 -3.70 8.16
C THR A 20 6.30 -3.06 7.35
N ARG A 21 6.61 -2.44 6.20
CA ARG A 21 5.58 -1.89 5.30
C ARG A 21 4.68 -2.96 4.67
N ARG A 22 5.22 -4.15 4.38
CA ARG A 22 4.46 -5.31 3.89
C ARG A 22 3.52 -5.82 4.98
N ALA A 23 4.02 -6.03 6.20
CA ALA A 23 3.22 -6.43 7.35
C ALA A 23 2.11 -5.42 7.65
N GLY A 24 2.41 -4.12 7.62
CA GLY A 24 1.43 -3.04 7.78
C GLY A 24 0.29 -3.12 6.76
N ARG A 25 0.60 -3.29 5.47
CA ARG A 25 -0.43 -3.46 4.42
C ARG A 25 -1.28 -4.72 4.63
N ASN A 26 -0.67 -5.83 5.00
CA ASN A 26 -1.40 -7.08 5.27
C ASN A 26 -2.33 -6.93 6.46
N ALA A 27 -1.88 -6.28 7.54
CA ALA A 27 -2.71 -5.97 8.70
C ALA A 27 -3.89 -5.05 8.34
N ALA A 28 -3.67 -4.05 7.47
CA ALA A 28 -4.74 -3.20 6.95
C ALA A 28 -5.79 -4.02 6.19
N ARG A 29 -5.35 -4.91 5.29
CA ARG A 29 -6.26 -5.79 4.53
C ARG A 29 -7.04 -6.73 5.44
N ARG A 30 -6.39 -7.31 6.46
CA ARG A 30 -7.05 -8.16 7.45
C ARG A 30 -8.12 -7.38 8.21
N LYS A 31 -7.81 -6.19 8.72
CA LYS A 31 -8.79 -5.31 9.40
C LYS A 31 -10.00 -5.01 8.52
N MET A 32 -9.78 -4.70 7.25
CA MET A 32 -10.89 -4.39 6.32
C MET A 32 -11.70 -5.62 5.94
N THR A 33 -11.08 -6.81 5.93
CA THR A 33 -11.76 -8.09 5.69
C THR A 33 -12.64 -8.46 6.87
N VAL A 34 -12.11 -8.37 8.10
CA VAL A 34 -12.86 -8.60 9.35
C VAL A 34 -14.04 -7.62 9.48
N ALA A 35 -13.85 -6.37 9.06
CA ALA A 35 -14.92 -5.38 9.03
C ALA A 35 -15.95 -5.58 7.89
N GLY A 36 -15.86 -6.66 7.11
CA GLY A 36 -16.76 -6.97 6.00
C GLY A 36 -16.61 -6.06 4.76
N LYS A 37 -15.61 -5.17 4.74
CA LYS A 37 -15.45 -4.15 3.68
C LYS A 37 -14.64 -4.66 2.49
N ALA A 38 -13.89 -5.74 2.66
CA ALA A 38 -12.94 -6.21 1.67
C ALA A 38 -13.04 -7.74 1.53
N ARG A 39 -13.10 -8.24 0.29
CA ARG A 39 -13.20 -9.68 -0.02
C ARG A 39 -12.25 -10.05 -1.16
N LYS A 40 -11.89 -11.32 -1.32
CA LYS A 40 -11.09 -11.75 -2.48
C LYS A 40 -11.95 -11.57 -3.74
N GLY A 41 -11.39 -10.96 -4.79
CA GLY A 41 -12.10 -10.73 -6.05
C GLY A 41 -13.03 -9.51 -6.09
N ASP A 42 -13.03 -8.62 -5.08
CA ASP A 42 -13.84 -7.38 -5.12
C ASP A 42 -13.32 -6.30 -6.07
N GLY A 43 -12.14 -6.48 -6.67
CA GLY A 43 -11.48 -5.46 -7.48
C GLY A 43 -11.10 -4.19 -6.70
N LYS A 44 -11.12 -4.25 -5.36
CA LYS A 44 -10.84 -3.11 -4.48
C LYS A 44 -9.52 -3.31 -3.74
N ASP A 45 -8.77 -2.23 -3.62
CA ASP A 45 -7.57 -2.15 -2.82
C ASP A 45 -7.82 -1.34 -1.54
N VAL A 46 -7.05 -1.64 -0.49
CA VAL A 46 -7.00 -0.81 0.72
C VAL A 46 -6.07 0.38 0.44
N GLY A 47 -6.64 1.59 0.49
CA GLY A 47 -5.90 2.82 0.35
C GLY A 47 -5.62 3.48 1.70
N HIS A 48 -4.37 3.84 1.94
CA HIS A 48 -3.96 4.71 3.06
C HIS A 48 -4.06 6.18 2.62
N LYS A 49 -4.84 6.99 3.34
CA LYS A 49 -5.03 8.42 2.99
C LYS A 49 -3.72 9.19 3.06
N ASN A 50 -2.96 9.02 4.14
CA ASN A 50 -1.65 9.66 4.35
C ASN A 50 -0.49 9.02 3.56
N GLY A 51 -0.72 7.92 2.84
CA GLY A 51 0.34 7.21 2.12
C GLY A 51 1.33 6.46 3.02
N ASN A 52 1.10 6.40 4.33
CA ASN A 52 1.90 5.61 5.25
C ASN A 52 1.28 4.19 5.41
N PRO A 53 1.92 3.13 4.90
CA PRO A 53 1.39 1.77 4.96
C PRO A 53 1.37 1.15 6.37
N THR A 54 1.98 1.77 7.37
CA THR A 54 1.96 1.30 8.77
C THR A 54 0.85 1.94 9.59
N ASP A 55 0.25 3.05 9.12
CA ASP A 55 -0.85 3.72 9.83
C ASP A 55 -2.20 3.07 9.51
N ASN A 56 -2.56 2.09 10.33
CA ASN A 56 -3.75 1.26 10.15
C ASN A 56 -4.95 1.71 11.01
N ARG A 57 -5.04 3.00 11.33
CA ARG A 57 -6.22 3.60 11.96
C ARG A 57 -7.40 3.57 10.98
N ARG A 58 -8.60 3.24 11.45
CA ARG A 58 -9.80 3.12 10.58
C ARG A 58 -10.10 4.43 9.83
N SER A 59 -9.83 5.58 10.43
CA SER A 59 -9.98 6.90 9.80
C SER A 59 -9.02 7.13 8.63
N ASN A 60 -7.86 6.46 8.60
CA ASN A 60 -6.86 6.55 7.53
C ASN A 60 -7.09 5.54 6.39
N LEU A 61 -7.78 4.43 6.68
CA LEU A 61 -8.05 3.37 5.69
C LEU A 61 -9.32 3.67 4.89
N LYS A 62 -9.28 3.34 3.59
CA LYS A 62 -10.46 3.37 2.72
C LYS A 62 -10.40 2.22 1.71
N MET A 63 -11.56 1.65 1.37
CA MET A 63 -11.66 0.78 0.19
C MET A 63 -11.82 1.65 -1.05
N VAL A 64 -10.98 1.41 -2.05
CA VAL A 64 -11.00 2.13 -3.33
C VAL A 64 -10.85 1.12 -4.46
N SER A 65 -11.33 1.46 -5.66
CA SER A 65 -11.04 0.63 -6.83
C SER A 65 -9.53 0.53 -7.05
N ALA A 66 -9.07 -0.62 -7.55
CA ALA A 66 -7.66 -0.85 -7.87
C ALA A 66 -7.11 0.24 -8.79
N ALA A 67 -7.87 0.63 -9.83
CA ALA A 67 -7.51 1.70 -10.75
C ALA A 67 -7.19 3.00 -9.99
N LYS A 68 -8.11 3.47 -9.14
CA LYS A 68 -7.95 4.72 -8.39
C LYS A 68 -6.82 4.67 -7.36
N ASN A 69 -6.55 3.50 -6.77
CA ASN A 69 -5.47 3.35 -5.80
C ASN A 69 -4.08 3.28 -6.43
N ARG A 70 -3.99 2.83 -7.69
CA ARG A 70 -2.72 2.66 -8.41
C ARG A 70 -2.36 3.87 -9.25
N SER A 71 -3.33 4.72 -9.61
CA SER A 71 -3.14 5.90 -10.48
C SER A 71 -3.11 7.26 -9.77
N PHE A 72 -2.83 7.32 -8.46
CA PHE A 72 -2.76 8.61 -7.78
C PHE A 72 -1.59 9.48 -8.30
N ARG A 73 -1.84 10.79 -8.40
CA ARG A 73 -0.83 11.77 -8.80
C ARG A 73 0.37 11.74 -7.83
N ARG A 74 1.57 11.73 -8.39
CA ARG A 74 2.83 11.71 -7.64
C ARG A 74 3.61 13.02 -7.79
N THR A 75 4.41 13.35 -6.79
CA THR A 75 5.40 14.43 -6.85
C THR A 75 6.56 14.02 -7.76
N SER A 76 7.43 14.96 -8.13
CA SER A 76 8.70 14.68 -8.83
C SER A 76 9.56 13.66 -8.07
N THR A 77 9.48 13.65 -6.74
CA THR A 77 10.14 12.68 -5.84
C THR A 77 9.37 11.38 -5.62
N ALA A 78 8.41 11.07 -6.51
CA ALA A 78 7.59 9.86 -6.49
C ALA A 78 6.75 9.65 -5.21
N ARG A 79 6.51 10.70 -4.40
CA ARG A 79 5.60 10.64 -3.25
C ARG A 79 4.17 10.88 -3.71
N LYS A 80 3.18 10.44 -2.93
CA LYS A 80 1.78 10.75 -3.19
C LYS A 80 1.56 12.26 -3.02
N VAL A 81 0.94 12.92 -4.01
CA VAL A 81 0.58 14.33 -3.87
C VAL A 81 -0.51 14.48 -2.83
N ASN A 82 -0.26 15.31 -1.82
CA ASN A 82 -1.26 15.70 -0.85
C ASN A 82 -1.65 17.15 -1.12
N ARG A 83 -2.81 17.38 -1.76
CA ARG A 83 -3.27 18.74 -2.14
C ARG A 83 -3.80 19.57 -0.95
N ARG A 84 -3.62 19.08 0.27
CA ARG A 84 -4.07 19.71 1.53
C ARG A 84 -2.90 20.16 2.41
N ALA A 85 -1.68 20.13 1.86
CA ALA A 85 -0.49 20.70 2.47
C ALA A 85 -0.24 22.08 1.86
#